data_AF-A0A0B5DXJ6-F1
#
_entry.id   AF-A0A0B5DXJ6-F1
#
_cell.length_a   1.000
_cell.length_b   1.000
_cell.length_c   1.000
_cell.angle_alpha   90.00
_cell.angle_beta   90.00
_cell.angle_gamma   90.00
#
_symmetry.space_group_name_H-M   'P 1'
#
loop_
_entity.id
_entity.type
_entity.pdbx_description
1 polymer ?
#
loop_
_entity_poly.entity_id
_entity_poly.type
_entity_poly.pdbx_seq_one_letter_code
_entity_poly.pdbx_strand_id
1 'polypeptide(L)'
;MASDKDTDRDIVIADLTAALEAARAGEAGRVERLTERIRDRSYQLEPRQAAYMVRAACTEIERVLRMADEAQGVWTALSAIARVEDMFRRVGSASDAA
;
A
#
# COMPACT_ATOMS: atom_id res chain seq x y z
N MET A 1 -24.38 0.82 -5.20
CA MET A 1 -23.68 0.15 -4.08
C MET A 1 -22.22 0.08 -4.48
N ALA A 2 -21.32 0.74 -3.78
CA ALA A 2 -19.89 0.46 -3.96
C ALA A 2 -19.69 -1.03 -3.69
N SER A 3 -18.98 -1.73 -4.56
CA SER A 3 -18.69 -3.15 -4.38
C SER A 3 -17.83 -3.30 -3.12
N ASP A 4 -18.04 -4.33 -2.30
CA ASP A 4 -17.23 -4.59 -1.09
C ASP A 4 -15.71 -4.56 -1.40
N LYS A 5 -15.35 -4.95 -2.63
CA LYS A 5 -13.98 -4.91 -3.15
C LYS A 5 -13.38 -3.51 -3.30
N ASP A 6 -14.20 -2.51 -3.61
CA ASP A 6 -13.71 -1.13 -3.73
C ASP A 6 -13.43 -0.54 -2.36
N THR A 7 -14.25 -0.90 -1.37
CA THR A 7 -14.01 -0.54 0.04
C THR A 7 -12.71 -1.18 0.55
N ASP A 8 -12.44 -2.45 0.22
CA ASP A 8 -11.18 -3.10 0.60
C ASP A 8 -9.95 -2.45 -0.04
N ARG A 9 -10.04 -2.03 -1.30
CA ARG A 9 -8.96 -1.33 -2.01
C ARG A 9 -8.67 0.04 -1.38
N ASP A 10 -9.71 0.81 -1.10
CA ASP A 10 -9.58 2.12 -0.46
C ASP A 10 -8.94 2.02 0.93
N ILE A 11 -9.32 0.99 1.71
CA ILE A 11 -8.70 0.73 3.02
C ILE A 11 -7.22 0.39 2.87
N VAL A 12 -6.83 -0.41 1.87
CA VAL A 12 -5.42 -0.73 1.63
C VAL A 12 -4.61 0.52 1.31
N ILE A 13 -5.14 1.43 0.47
CA ILE A 13 -4.46 2.69 0.14
C ILE A 13 -4.35 3.62 1.36
N ALA A 14 -5.43 3.74 2.13
CA ALA A 14 -5.43 4.52 3.37
C ALA A 14 -4.40 3.99 4.38
N ASP A 15 -4.33 2.67 4.56
CA ASP A 15 -3.39 2.02 5.46
C ASP A 15 -1.93 2.18 4.99
N LEU A 16 -1.66 2.06 3.68
CA LEU A 16 -0.34 2.32 3.11
C LEU A 16 0.10 3.77 3.34
N THR A 17 -0.81 4.73 3.16
CA THR A 17 -0.55 6.16 3.38
C THR A 17 -0.26 6.43 4.85
N ALA A 18 -1.07 5.89 5.75
CA ALA A 18 -0.87 6.00 7.19
C ALA A 18 0.46 5.35 7.66
N ALA A 19 0.86 4.24 7.03
CA ALA A 19 2.13 3.59 7.31
C ALA A 19 3.32 4.46 6.87
N LEU A 20 3.21 5.13 5.72
CA LEU A 20 4.22 6.08 5.27
C LEU A 20 4.30 7.32 6.17
N GLU A 21 3.17 7.87 6.62
CA GLU A 21 3.16 8.96 7.60
C GLU A 21 3.82 8.55 8.92
N ALA A 22 3.53 7.35 9.41
CA ALA A 22 4.20 6.79 10.58
C ALA A 22 5.71 6.63 10.36
N ALA A 23 6.14 6.19 9.18
CA ALA A 23 7.55 6.05 8.84
C ALA A 23 8.28 7.41 8.83
N ARG A 24 7.64 8.45 8.26
CA ARG A 24 8.12 9.84 8.29
C ARG A 24 8.20 10.41 9.71
N ALA A 25 7.32 9.96 10.60
CA ALA A 25 7.36 10.32 12.01
C ALA A 25 8.35 9.48 12.84
N GLY A 26 9.05 8.52 12.23
CA GLY A 26 9.97 7.61 12.94
C GLY A 26 9.26 6.60 13.85
N GLU A 27 7.94 6.42 13.70
CA GLU A 27 7.11 5.57 14.55
C GLU A 27 7.22 4.09 14.16
N ALA A 28 8.40 3.49 14.33
CA ALA A 28 8.71 2.13 13.85
C ALA A 28 7.67 1.08 14.27
N GLY A 29 7.23 1.09 15.53
CA GLY A 29 6.22 0.14 16.02
C GLY A 29 4.83 0.35 15.40
N ARG A 30 4.49 1.57 14.96
CA ARG A 30 3.24 1.82 14.22
C ARG A 30 3.36 1.37 12.78
N VAL A 31 4.53 1.58 12.15
CA VAL A 31 4.83 1.07 10.80
C VAL A 31 4.64 -0.45 10.76
N GLU A 32 5.27 -1.18 11.67
CA GLU A 32 5.18 -2.65 11.76
C GLU A 32 3.73 -3.14 11.85
N ARG A 33 2.95 -2.60 12.79
CA ARG A 33 1.53 -2.99 12.95
C ARG A 33 0.70 -2.71 11.71
N LEU A 34 0.94 -1.58 11.02
CA LEU A 34 0.21 -1.23 9.81
C LEU A 34 0.62 -2.12 8.65
N THR A 35 1.92 -2.37 8.43
CA THR A 35 2.39 -3.20 7.32
C THR A 35 2.03 -4.67 7.50
N GLU A 36 1.99 -5.20 8.72
CA GLU A 36 1.43 -6.53 9.01
C GLU A 36 -0.05 -6.61 8.62
N ARG A 37 -0.88 -5.67 9.10
CA ARG A 37 -2.31 -5.62 8.75
C ARG A 37 -2.55 -5.54 7.24
N ILE A 38 -1.74 -4.76 6.53
CA ILE A 38 -1.83 -4.62 5.07
C ILE A 38 -1.45 -5.94 4.38
N ARG A 39 -0.40 -6.63 4.85
CA ARG A 39 0.01 -7.94 4.31
C ARG A 39 -1.08 -8.99 4.50
N ASP A 40 -1.73 -9.01 5.67
CA ASP A 40 -2.84 -9.91 5.96
C ASP A 40 -4.01 -9.68 5.00
N ARG A 41 -4.41 -8.41 4.80
CA ARG A 41 -5.43 -8.04 3.81
C ARG A 41 -5.01 -8.42 2.39
N SER A 42 -3.72 -8.34 2.06
CA SER A 42 -3.25 -8.57 0.69
C SER A 42 -3.43 -10.01 0.22
N TYR A 43 -3.60 -10.99 1.14
CA TYR A 43 -3.95 -12.37 0.77
C TYR A 43 -5.33 -12.52 0.15
N GLN A 44 -6.22 -11.55 0.35
CA GLN A 44 -7.59 -11.56 -0.18
C GLN A 44 -7.70 -10.81 -1.52
N LEU A 45 -6.61 -10.15 -1.97
CA LEU A 45 -6.61 -9.38 -3.19
C LEU A 45 -6.45 -10.27 -4.42
N GLU A 46 -7.36 -10.08 -5.38
CA GLU A 46 -7.22 -10.59 -6.74
C GLU A 46 -7.26 -9.42 -7.74
N PRO A 47 -6.40 -9.44 -8.78
CA PRO A 47 -5.45 -10.49 -9.13
C PRO A 47 -4.22 -10.55 -8.19
N ARG A 48 -3.55 -11.70 -8.09
CA ARG A 48 -2.30 -11.89 -7.31
C ARG A 48 -1.22 -10.82 -7.53
N GLN A 49 -1.18 -10.21 -8.71
CA GLN A 49 -0.26 -9.11 -9.00
C GLN A 49 -0.51 -7.90 -8.07
N ALA A 50 -1.77 -7.61 -7.74
CA ALA A 50 -2.11 -6.56 -6.79
C ALA A 50 -1.57 -6.86 -5.39
N ALA A 51 -1.69 -8.11 -4.92
CA ALA A 51 -1.12 -8.54 -3.65
C ALA A 51 0.41 -8.36 -3.60
N TYR A 52 1.10 -8.69 -4.69
CA TYR A 52 2.55 -8.49 -4.80
C TYR A 52 2.94 -7.01 -4.73
N MET A 53 2.23 -6.13 -5.45
CA MET A 53 2.51 -4.70 -5.45
C MET A 53 2.28 -4.06 -4.07
N VAL A 54 1.22 -4.46 -3.38
CA VAL A 54 0.94 -4.02 -2.01
C VAL A 54 2.07 -4.43 -1.05
N ARG A 55 2.55 -5.68 -1.15
CA ARG A 55 3.68 -6.15 -0.32
C ARG A 55 4.98 -5.42 -0.63
N ALA A 56 5.24 -5.13 -1.90
CA ALA A 56 6.38 -4.33 -2.32
C ALA A 56 6.30 -2.90 -1.73
N ALA A 57 5.12 -2.27 -1.75
CA ALA A 57 4.93 -0.96 -1.12
C ALA A 57 5.21 -0.98 0.39
N CYS A 58 4.78 -2.03 1.11
CA CYS A 58 5.11 -2.21 2.52
C CYS A 58 6.63 -2.26 2.76
N THR A 59 7.36 -3.00 1.92
CA THR A 59 8.83 -3.10 2.01
C THR A 59 9.49 -1.73 1.82
N GLU A 60 9.03 -0.93 0.86
CA GLU A 60 9.58 0.41 0.65
C GLU A 60 9.28 1.36 1.82
N ILE A 61 8.09 1.26 2.43
CA ILE A 61 7.73 2.04 3.62
C ILE A 61 8.64 1.68 4.81
N GLU A 62 8.84 0.39 5.08
CA GLU A 62 9.73 -0.07 6.15
C GLU A 62 11.19 0.34 5.91
N ARG A 63 11.59 0.47 4.65
CA ARG A 63 12.93 0.90 4.27
C ARG A 63 13.19 2.36 4.64
N VAL A 64 12.17 3.23 4.62
CA VAL A 64 12.30 4.65 5.03
C VAL A 64 12.97 4.78 6.40
N LEU A 65 12.58 3.94 7.36
CA LEU A 65 13.13 3.96 8.73
C LEU A 65 14.63 3.67 8.83
N ARG A 66 15.24 3.13 7.77
CA ARG A 66 16.64 2.68 7.75
C ARG A 66 17.49 3.39 6.71
N MET A 67 16.91 4.29 5.92
CA MET A 67 17.64 4.99 4.86
C MET A 67 18.40 6.19 5.42
N ALA A 68 19.65 6.35 4.96
CA ALA A 68 20.45 7.55 5.27
C ALA A 68 19.88 8.81 4.59
N ASP A 69 19.28 8.64 3.41
CA ASP A 69 18.53 9.68 2.71
C ASP A 69 17.03 9.39 2.87
N GLU A 70 16.43 10.01 3.88
CA GLU A 70 15.00 9.87 4.17
C GLU A 70 14.14 10.39 3.01
N ALA A 71 14.52 11.50 2.37
CA ALA A 71 13.74 12.09 1.29
C ALA A 71 13.63 11.15 0.08
N GLN A 72 14.74 10.51 -0.28
CA GLN A 72 14.75 9.48 -1.33
C GLN A 72 13.92 8.25 -0.94
N GLY A 73 13.97 7.85 0.34
CA GLY A 73 13.15 6.76 0.87
C GLY A 73 11.66 7.07 0.74
N VAL A 74 11.24 8.25 1.20
CA VAL A 74 9.85 8.72 1.12
C VAL A 74 9.38 8.80 -0.33
N TRP A 75 10.19 9.34 -1.24
CA TRP A 75 9.85 9.41 -2.66
C TRP A 75 9.63 8.03 -3.29
N THR A 76 10.47 7.06 -2.92
CA THR A 76 10.36 5.68 -3.39
C THR A 76 9.09 5.02 -2.86
N ALA A 77 8.76 5.21 -1.59
CA ALA A 77 7.54 4.70 -0.98
C ALA A 77 6.28 5.33 -1.61
N LEU A 78 6.25 6.65 -1.81
CA LEU A 78 5.15 7.33 -2.52
C LEU A 78 4.94 6.77 -3.92
N SER A 79 6.03 6.56 -4.66
CA SER A 79 5.98 5.97 -6.01
C SER A 79 5.48 4.53 -6.00
N ALA A 80 5.71 3.77 -4.92
CA ALA A 80 5.16 2.43 -4.76
C ALA A 80 3.64 2.48 -4.48
N ILE A 81 3.18 3.37 -3.60
CA ILE A 81 1.75 3.56 -3.29
C ILE A 81 0.98 3.99 -4.55
N ALA A 82 1.48 4.99 -5.29
CA ALA A 82 0.84 5.47 -6.52
C ALA A 82 0.67 4.36 -7.57
N ARG A 83 1.61 3.41 -7.65
CA ARG A 83 1.49 2.24 -8.53
C ARG A 83 0.42 1.26 -8.06
N VAL A 84 0.24 1.09 -6.75
CA VAL A 84 -0.86 0.27 -6.18
C VAL A 84 -2.20 0.91 -6.51
N GLU A 85 -2.35 2.23 -6.32
CA GLU A 85 -3.56 2.98 -6.68
C GLU A 85 -3.90 2.84 -8.16
N ASP A 86 -2.91 3.03 -9.05
CA ASP A 86 -3.08 2.86 -10.49
C ASP A 86 -3.51 1.43 -10.86
N MET A 87 -2.91 0.41 -10.23
CA MET A 87 -3.32 -0.98 -10.40
C MET A 87 -4.78 -1.20 -9.98
N PHE A 88 -5.19 -0.72 -8.80
CA PHE A 88 -6.57 -0.86 -8.34
C PHE A 88 -7.58 -0.17 -9.24
N ARG A 89 -7.26 1.03 -9.76
CA ARG A 89 -8.12 1.71 -10.74
C ARG A 89 -8.30 0.90 -12.03
N ARG A 90 -7.21 0.31 -12.54
CA ARG A 90 -7.26 -0.50 -13.77
C ARG A 90 -8.05 -1.78 -13.59
N VAL A 91 -7.91 -2.46 -12.44
CA VAL A 91 -8.67 -3.68 -12.13
C VAL A 91 -10.14 -3.36 -11.89
N GLY A 92 -10.47 -2.25 -11.23
CA GLY A 92 -11.85 -1.79 -11.07
C GLY A 92 -12.52 -1.49 -12.42
N SER A 93 -11.86 -0.69 -13.28
CA SER A 93 -12.39 -0.33 -14.60
C SER A 93 -12.57 -1.53 -15.54
N ALA A 94 -11.69 -2.54 -15.46
CA ALA A 94 -11.84 -3.77 -16.25
C ALA A 94 -13.02 -4.65 -15.77
N SER A 95 -13.42 -4.52 -14.51
CA SER A 95 -14.53 -5.29 -13.93
C SER A 95 -15.90 -4.68 -14.23
N ASP A 96 -15.98 -3.37 -14.50
CA ASP A 96 -17.22 -2.68 -14.88
C ASP A 96 -17.54 -2.77 -16.38
N ALA A 97 -16.56 -3.14 -17.21
CA ALA A 97 -16.70 -3.27 -18.66
C ALA A 97 -17.03 -4.70 -19.15
N ALA A 98 -17.16 -5.67 -18.22
CA ALA A 98 -17.45 -7.08 -18.47
C ALA A 98 -18.85 -7.45 -17.96
#